data_AF-A0A821CI07-F1
#
_entry.id   AF-A0A821CI07-F1
#
_cell.length_a   1.000
_cell.length_b   1.000
_cell.length_c   1.000
_cell.angle_alpha   90.00
_cell.angle_beta   90.00
_cell.angle_gamma   90.00
#
_symmetry.space_group_name_H-M   'P 1'
#
loop_
_entity.id
_entity.type
_entity.pdbx_description
1 polymer ?
#
loop_
_entity_poly.entity_id
_entity_poly.type
_entity_poly.pdbx_seq_one_letter_code
_entity_poly.pdbx_strand_id
1 'polypeptide(L)'
;MDDTMAENAFSLKNDDFYGFIHGLVGQQIVDILKFQSITSAQSLIRNLNIFEIFNMKCSEPSFLLIREKSCLQLDDGQFIIKIGLMNNLNYLLDLLKQQQQKKLMENSYIEAYPSLSFDFINKHPLLK
;
A
#
# COMPACT_ATOMS: atom_id res chain seq x y z
N MET A 1 0.62 -15.91 -10.69
CA MET A 1 1.35 -14.74 -10.20
C MET A 1 2.27 -15.25 -9.12
N ASP A 2 3.57 -14.99 -9.26
CA ASP A 2 4.63 -15.51 -8.41
C ASP A 2 4.57 -14.82 -7.03
N ASP A 3 4.43 -15.60 -5.95
CA ASP A 3 4.27 -15.12 -4.56
C ASP A 3 5.43 -14.21 -4.10
N THR A 4 6.58 -14.30 -4.76
CA THR A 4 7.80 -13.52 -4.48
C THR A 4 7.67 -12.02 -4.79
N MET A 5 6.84 -11.61 -5.74
CA MET A 5 6.62 -10.17 -6.05
C MET A 5 5.83 -9.45 -4.95
N ALA A 6 5.01 -10.20 -4.20
CA ALA A 6 4.20 -9.66 -3.13
C ALA A 6 5.05 -9.37 -1.87
N GLU A 7 6.07 -10.18 -1.56
CA GLU A 7 6.82 -10.09 -0.29
C GLU A 7 7.62 -8.77 -0.09
N ASN A 8 7.87 -8.01 -1.17
CA ASN A 8 8.67 -6.79 -1.12
C ASN A 8 7.94 -5.49 -1.51
N ALA A 9 6.61 -5.45 -1.54
CA ALA A 9 5.87 -4.22 -1.87
C ALA A 9 6.29 -2.99 -1.03
N PHE A 10 6.72 -3.20 0.21
CA PHE A 10 7.20 -2.16 1.14
C PHE A 10 8.62 -1.65 0.88
N SER A 11 9.43 -2.33 0.05
CA SER A 11 10.73 -1.83 -0.40
C SER A 11 10.64 -1.06 -1.72
N LEU A 12 9.56 -1.23 -2.46
CA LEU A 12 9.34 -0.56 -3.75
C LEU A 12 9.04 0.93 -3.55
N LYS A 13 9.55 1.75 -4.48
CA LYS A 13 9.31 3.19 -4.53
C LYS A 13 9.11 3.67 -5.96
N ASN A 14 8.42 4.80 -6.13
CA ASN A 14 8.25 5.49 -7.40
C ASN A 14 7.78 4.53 -8.51
N ASP A 15 8.50 4.44 -9.63
CA ASP A 15 8.09 3.66 -10.80
C ASP A 15 7.98 2.16 -10.52
N ASP A 16 8.85 1.58 -9.71
CA ASP A 16 8.74 0.17 -9.32
C ASP A 16 7.48 -0.09 -8.50
N PHE A 17 7.16 0.84 -7.60
CA PHE A 17 5.90 0.80 -6.85
C PHE A 17 4.71 0.93 -7.80
N TYR A 18 4.73 1.86 -8.75
CA TYR A 18 3.66 2.01 -9.72
C TYR A 18 3.50 0.79 -10.63
N GLY A 19 4.59 0.14 -11.03
CA GLY A 19 4.56 -1.10 -11.79
C GLY A 19 3.88 -2.24 -11.03
N PHE A 20 4.21 -2.38 -9.74
CA PHE A 20 3.54 -3.34 -8.86
C PHE A 20 2.04 -3.08 -8.74
N ILE A 21 1.65 -1.83 -8.46
CA ILE A 21 0.23 -1.45 -8.36
C ILE A 21 -0.51 -1.67 -9.69
N HIS A 22 0.11 -1.31 -10.81
CA HIS A 22 -0.46 -1.54 -12.15
C HIS A 22 -0.78 -3.01 -12.38
N GLY A 23 0.14 -3.92 -12.02
CA GLY A 23 -0.04 -5.36 -12.18
C GLY A 23 -1.18 -5.94 -11.34
N LEU A 24 -1.51 -5.32 -10.21
CA LEU A 24 -2.55 -5.81 -9.30
C LEU A 24 -3.93 -5.20 -9.54
N VAL A 25 -4.00 -3.88 -9.72
CA VAL A 25 -5.27 -3.14 -9.69
C VAL A 25 -5.50 -2.24 -10.90
N GLY A 26 -4.55 -2.23 -11.83
CA GLY A 26 -4.65 -1.54 -13.11
C GLY A 26 -4.24 -0.06 -13.09
N GLN A 27 -4.20 0.52 -14.30
CA GLN A 27 -3.65 1.85 -14.54
C GLN A 27 -4.42 2.99 -13.87
N GLN A 28 -5.74 2.87 -13.72
CA GLN A 28 -6.56 3.95 -13.14
C GLN A 28 -6.16 4.25 -11.69
N ILE A 29 -5.87 3.23 -10.88
CA ILE A 29 -5.37 3.44 -9.52
C ILE A 29 -3.98 4.07 -9.56
N VAL A 30 -3.10 3.62 -10.46
CA VAL A 30 -1.75 4.21 -10.62
C VAL A 30 -1.83 5.71 -10.95
N ASP A 31 -2.70 6.10 -11.87
CA ASP A 31 -2.87 7.51 -12.24
C ASP A 31 -3.31 8.36 -11.05
N ILE A 32 -4.27 7.85 -10.25
CA ILE A 32 -4.75 8.50 -9.03
C ILE A 32 -3.63 8.65 -7.99
N LEU A 33 -2.81 7.62 -7.81
CA LEU A 33 -1.67 7.66 -6.87
C LEU A 33 -0.57 8.62 -7.33
N LYS A 34 -0.25 8.63 -8.63
CA LYS A 34 0.71 9.56 -9.23
C LYS A 34 0.28 11.01 -9.05
N PHE A 35 -0.99 11.31 -9.33
CA PHE A 35 -1.54 12.66 -9.15
C PHE A 35 -1.44 13.14 -7.70
N GLN A 36 -1.63 12.24 -6.74
CA GLN A 36 -1.50 12.54 -5.31
C GLN A 36 -0.08 12.42 -4.75
N SER A 37 0.92 12.18 -5.61
CA SER A 37 2.31 11.96 -5.19
C SER A 37 2.47 10.84 -4.14
N ILE A 38 1.62 9.82 -4.19
CA ILE A 38 1.74 8.62 -3.35
C ILE A 38 2.71 7.67 -4.06
N THR A 39 3.91 7.54 -3.50
CA THR A 39 5.07 6.88 -4.16
C THR A 39 5.53 5.59 -3.47
N SER A 40 4.82 5.12 -2.44
CA SER A 40 5.19 3.90 -1.71
C SER A 40 3.99 3.26 -1.01
N ALA A 41 4.10 1.97 -0.66
CA ALA A 41 3.11 1.24 0.13
C ALA A 41 2.87 1.90 1.50
N GLN A 42 3.92 2.37 2.18
CA GLN A 42 3.80 3.04 3.48
C GLN A 42 3.03 4.36 3.39
N SER A 43 3.19 5.11 2.30
CA SER A 43 2.42 6.33 2.07
C SER A 43 0.96 6.01 1.74
N LEU A 44 0.72 4.94 0.96
CA LEU A 44 -0.63 4.52 0.59
C LEU A 44 -1.44 4.06 1.81
N ILE A 45 -0.88 3.18 2.65
CA ILE A 45 -1.60 2.64 3.83
C ILE A 45 -1.97 3.74 4.82
N ARG A 46 -1.15 4.80 4.93
CA ARG A 46 -1.42 5.95 5.79
C ARG A 46 -2.54 6.85 5.26
N ASN A 47 -2.82 6.81 3.96
CA ASN A 47 -3.87 7.59 3.31
C ASN A 47 -5.12 6.71 3.11
N LEU A 48 -6.06 6.79 4.04
CA LEU A 48 -7.22 5.89 4.10
C LEU A 48 -8.19 6.04 2.92
N ASN A 49 -8.19 7.18 2.22
CA ASN A 49 -9.13 7.43 1.14
C ASN A 49 -8.52 8.28 0.02
N ILE A 50 -7.78 7.63 -0.90
CA ILE A 50 -7.17 8.29 -2.08
C ILE A 50 -8.20 8.86 -3.06
N PHE A 51 -9.48 8.62 -2.84
CA PHE A 51 -10.54 9.05 -3.72
C PHE A 51 -11.16 10.41 -3.35
N GLU A 52 -10.83 10.95 -2.17
CA GLU A 52 -11.34 12.25 -1.73
C GLU A 52 -10.98 13.39 -2.67
N ILE A 53 -9.90 13.23 -3.46
CA ILE A 53 -9.51 14.21 -4.48
C ILE A 53 -10.62 14.49 -5.49
N PHE A 54 -11.55 13.56 -5.71
CA PHE A 54 -12.64 13.76 -6.67
C PHE A 54 -13.70 14.75 -6.17
N ASN A 55 -13.71 15.08 -4.87
CA ASN A 55 -14.56 16.12 -4.31
C ASN A 55 -13.98 17.53 -4.51
N MET A 56 -12.74 17.65 -5.00
CA MET A 56 -12.08 18.93 -5.20
C MET A 56 -12.55 19.60 -6.50
N LYS A 57 -12.70 20.93 -6.45
CA LYS A 57 -12.87 21.76 -7.65
C LYS A 57 -11.50 21.99 -8.28
N CYS A 58 -11.06 21.04 -9.10
CA CYS A 58 -9.79 21.11 -9.81
C CYS A 58 -10.04 21.16 -11.33
N SER A 59 -9.37 22.10 -12.01
CA SER A 59 -9.42 22.30 -13.47
C SER A 59 -8.12 21.86 -14.15
N GLU A 60 -7.19 21.23 -13.43
CA GLU A 60 -5.94 20.74 -14.00
C GLU A 60 -6.24 19.66 -15.06
N PRO A 61 -5.71 19.76 -16.28
CA PRO A 61 -6.04 18.81 -17.36
C PRO A 61 -5.77 17.35 -17.01
N SER A 62 -4.68 17.08 -16.28
CA SER A 62 -4.32 15.74 -15.79
C SER A 62 -5.41 15.17 -14.87
N PHE A 63 -5.91 15.97 -13.93
CA PHE A 63 -6.99 15.60 -13.02
C PHE A 63 -8.30 15.33 -13.75
N LEU A 64 -8.65 16.18 -14.73
CA LEU A 64 -9.88 16.02 -15.51
C LEU A 64 -9.90 14.67 -16.24
N LEU A 65 -8.78 14.27 -16.84
CA LEU A 65 -8.63 12.96 -17.50
C LEU A 65 -8.76 11.80 -16.50
N ILE A 66 -8.17 11.92 -15.32
CA ILE A 66 -8.27 10.91 -14.26
C ILE A 66 -9.73 10.76 -13.82
N ARG A 67 -10.43 11.87 -13.61
CA ARG A 67 -11.84 11.90 -13.20
C ARG A 67 -12.74 11.29 -14.26
N GLU A 68 -12.56 11.63 -15.52
CA GLU A 68 -13.32 11.05 -16.63
C GLU A 68 -13.17 9.52 -16.70
N LYS A 69 -11.95 9.01 -16.53
CA LYS A 69 -11.68 7.56 -16.56
C LYS A 69 -12.18 6.82 -15.33
N SER A 70 -12.23 7.49 -14.18
CA SER A 70 -12.45 6.86 -12.86
C SER A 70 -13.87 7.02 -12.33
N CYS A 71 -14.59 8.03 -12.81
CA CYS A 71 -15.93 8.36 -12.33
C CYS A 71 -17.00 8.14 -13.41
N LEU A 72 -18.25 8.12 -12.95
CA LEU A 72 -19.46 8.31 -13.72
C LEU A 72 -19.99 9.69 -13.37
N GLN A 73 -20.33 10.49 -14.38
CA GLN A 73 -20.99 11.76 -14.18
C GLN A 73 -22.50 11.52 -14.14
N LEU A 74 -23.16 12.04 -13.11
CA LEU A 74 -24.61 12.03 -12.97
C LEU A 74 -25.22 13.23 -13.71
N ASP A 75 -26.53 13.15 -13.96
CA ASP A 75 -27.28 14.20 -14.65
C ASP A 75 -27.28 15.55 -13.91
N ASP A 76 -27.11 15.53 -12.59
CA ASP A 76 -27.00 16.73 -11.75
C ASP A 76 -25.57 17.33 -11.72
N GLY A 77 -24.64 16.75 -12.47
CA GLY A 77 -23.24 17.16 -12.55
C GLY A 77 -22.36 16.63 -11.42
N GLN A 78 -22.87 15.80 -10.51
CA GLN A 78 -22.05 15.11 -9.52
C GLN A 78 -21.24 13.97 -10.16
N PHE A 79 -20.16 13.57 -9.50
CA PHE A 79 -19.33 12.45 -9.94
C PHE A 79 -19.38 11.33 -8.90
N ILE A 80 -19.66 10.11 -9.36
CA ILE A 80 -19.56 8.90 -8.55
C ILE A 80 -18.39 8.06 -9.04
N ILE A 81 -17.60 7.52 -8.13
CA ILE A 81 -16.46 6.67 -8.47
C ILE A 81 -16.97 5.30 -8.91
N LYS A 82 -16.38 4.74 -9.97
CA LYS A 82 -16.74 3.39 -10.43
C LYS A 82 -16.47 2.38 -9.32
N ILE A 83 -17.50 1.60 -8.94
CA ILE A 83 -17.43 0.65 -7.81
C ILE A 83 -16.28 -0.36 -7.93
N GLY A 84 -15.92 -0.75 -9.16
CA GLY A 84 -14.78 -1.63 -9.41
C GLY A 84 -13.45 -1.04 -8.92
N LEU A 85 -13.25 0.27 -9.03
CA LEU A 85 -12.03 0.93 -8.52
C LEU A 85 -11.98 0.95 -7.00
N MET A 86 -13.14 1.13 -6.35
CA MET A 86 -13.23 1.03 -4.88
C MET A 86 -12.86 -0.37 -4.41
N ASN A 87 -13.40 -1.41 -5.06
CA ASN A 87 -13.10 -2.79 -4.72
C ASN A 87 -11.61 -3.11 -4.94
N ASN A 88 -11.03 -2.66 -6.05
CA ASN A 88 -9.62 -2.83 -6.34
C ASN A 88 -8.72 -2.17 -5.28
N LEU A 89 -9.04 -0.94 -4.87
CA LEU A 89 -8.30 -0.26 -3.81
C LEU A 89 -8.41 -1.01 -2.48
N ASN A 90 -9.61 -1.43 -2.09
CA ASN A 90 -9.82 -2.15 -0.84
C ASN A 90 -9.02 -3.45 -0.82
N TYR A 91 -9.08 -4.23 -1.90
CA TYR A 91 -8.28 -5.44 -2.07
C TYR A 91 -6.77 -5.18 -1.93
N LEU A 92 -6.26 -4.14 -2.59
CA LEU A 92 -4.86 -3.73 -2.47
C LEU A 92 -4.48 -3.34 -1.03
N LEU A 93 -5.30 -2.53 -0.37
CA LEU A 93 -5.05 -2.11 1.01
C LEU A 93 -5.06 -3.30 1.97
N ASP A 94 -5.97 -4.25 1.79
CA ASP A 94 -6.04 -5.46 2.60
C ASP A 94 -4.79 -6.33 2.42
N LEU A 95 -4.35 -6.54 1.17
CA LEU A 95 -3.09 -7.24 0.88
C LEU A 95 -1.90 -6.57 1.56
N LEU A 96 -1.75 -5.25 1.39
CA LEU A 96 -0.64 -4.51 1.96
C LEU A 96 -0.66 -4.53 3.51
N LYS A 97 -1.83 -4.40 4.13
CA LYS A 97 -1.98 -4.50 5.59
C LYS A 97 -1.62 -5.90 6.10
N GLN A 98 -2.07 -6.96 5.42
CA GLN A 98 -1.71 -8.33 5.78
C GLN A 98 -0.19 -8.55 5.73
N GLN A 99 0.47 -8.05 4.69
CA GLN A 99 1.92 -8.12 4.58
C GLN A 99 2.64 -7.31 5.68
N GLN A 100 2.14 -6.12 6.01
CA GLN A 100 2.67 -5.31 7.11
C GLN A 100 2.61 -6.08 8.44
N GLN A 101 1.47 -6.70 8.72
CA GLN A 101 1.26 -7.50 9.93
C GLN A 101 2.20 -8.71 9.98
N LYS A 102 2.38 -9.44 8.87
CA LYS A 102 3.34 -10.55 8.78
C LYS A 102 4.76 -10.11 9.13
N LYS A 103 5.24 -9.00 8.55
CA LYS A 103 6.58 -8.45 8.85
C LYS A 103 6.74 -8.05 10.32
N LEU A 104 5.71 -7.46 10.93
CA LEU A 104 5.75 -7.12 12.34
C LEU A 104 5.83 -8.37 13.23
N MET A 105 5.10 -9.44 12.87
CA MET A 105 5.18 -10.70 13.59
C MET A 105 6.56 -11.36 13.43
N GLU A 106 7.10 -11.47 12.23
CA GLU A 106 8.46 -12.00 11.99
C GLU A 106 9.53 -11.25 12.80
N ASN A 107 9.48 -9.92 12.83
CA ASN A 107 10.41 -9.12 13.62
C ASN A 107 10.26 -9.37 15.13
N SER A 108 9.03 -9.55 15.63
CA SER A 108 8.78 -9.88 17.05
C SER A 108 9.29 -11.27 17.44
N TYR A 109 9.28 -12.23 16.53
CA TYR A 109 9.86 -13.56 16.76
C TYR A 109 11.39 -13.53 16.78
N ILE A 110 12.02 -12.65 16.00
CA ILE A 110 13.48 -12.46 15.98
C ILE A 110 13.96 -11.77 17.27
N GLU A 111 13.19 -10.84 17.83
CA GLU A 111 13.53 -10.18 19.10
C GLU A 111 13.25 -11.04 20.35
N ALA A 112 12.40 -12.06 20.25
CA ALA A 112 12.05 -12.94 21.38
C ALA A 112 13.17 -13.93 21.80
N TYR A 113 14.30 -13.99 21.08
CA TYR A 113 15.49 -14.73 21.52
C TYR A 113 16.80 -14.05 21.09
N PRO A 114 17.51 -13.47 22.07
CA PRO A 114 18.87 -13.88 22.34
C PRO A 114 18.81 -14.57 23.69
N SER A 115 18.32 -15.82 23.73
CA SER A 115 18.71 -16.65 24.87
C SER A 115 20.23 -16.73 24.80
N LEU A 116 20.89 -16.07 25.74
CA LEU A 116 22.20 -16.50 26.18
C LEU A 116 22.07 -18.01 26.32
N SER A 117 22.72 -18.75 25.42
CA SER A 117 22.61 -20.20 25.43
C SER A 117 22.93 -20.65 26.85
N PHE A 118 22.24 -21.68 27.34
CA PHE A 118 22.57 -22.25 28.66
C PHE A 118 24.09 -22.54 28.77
N ASP A 119 24.75 -22.81 27.63
CA ASP A 119 26.20 -22.93 27.52
C ASP A 119 26.99 -21.66 27.87
N PHE A 120 26.48 -20.46 27.55
CA PHE A 120 27.09 -19.19 27.90
C PHE A 120 26.99 -18.90 29.41
N ILE A 121 25.82 -19.16 30.01
CA ILE A 121 25.60 -18.97 31.46
C ILE A 121 26.44 -19.97 32.26
N ASN A 122 26.58 -21.22 31.79
CA ASN A 122 27.41 -22.23 32.44
C ASN A 122 28.91 -22.01 32.25
N LYS A 123 29.35 -21.31 31.19
CA LYS A 123 30.77 -20.96 30.97
C LYS A 123 31.26 -19.79 31.82
N HIS A 124 30.37 -18.96 32.36
CA HIS A 124 30.74 -17.78 33.15
C HIS A 124 30.05 -17.77 34.52
N PRO A 125 30.52 -18.59 35.48
CA PRO A 125 29.86 -18.79 36.78
C PRO A 125 29.86 -17.57 37.72
N LEU A 126 30.52 -16.47 37.35
CA LEU A 126 30.60 -15.24 38.14
C LEU A 126 29.37 -14.31 37.95
N LEU A 127 28.39 -14.71 37.13
CA LEU A 127 27.15 -13.97 36.88
C LEU A 127 25.93 -14.62 37.55
N LYS A 128 26.14 -15.50 38.53
CA LYS A 128 25.10 -16.02 39.42
C LYS A 128 24.85 -15.10 40.61
#